data_AF-G1Q2H9-F1
#
_entry.id   AF-G1Q2H9-F1
#
_cell.length_a   1.000
_cell.length_b   1.000
_cell.length_c   1.000
_cell.angle_alpha   90.00
_cell.angle_beta   90.00
_cell.angle_gamma   90.00
#
_symmetry.space_group_name_H-M   'P 1'
#
loop_
_entity.id
_entity.type
_entity.pdbx_description
1 polymer ?
#
loop_
_entity_poly.entity_id
_entity_poly.type
_entity_poly.pdbx_seq_one_letter_code
_entity_poly.pdbx_strand_id
1 'polypeptide(L)'
;LSLYACVLLYLIILSCSDACCELPRFESMKPKGDPTPPYNPGYQVKYECRPGYRRRFPILPSSAVCQPDNTWAPPLQEACTKKSCPQPREPLNGKIVYISETLEFGAEAHYACNEGYSLVGTKILHCELSGNDVEWSEETPHCEKILCQPPQQIANGEFTNSHKDTFEYNEAVTYSCKPSDGPDEYSLVGESKLVCSGRNQWSPDPPECKVVKCEYPALENGRMSSGFGKKFQYKSEVTFECLDGFYLEGSSTIVCGADSTWEPKIPKCIKGTK
;
A
#
# COMPACT_ATOMS: atom_id res chain seq x y z
N LEU A 1 -10.86 30.72 -62.25
CA LEU A 1 -9.50 30.57 -62.81
C LEU A 1 -8.55 31.16 -61.76
N SER A 2 -8.09 30.34 -60.81
CA SER A 2 -6.78 29.64 -60.87
C SER A 2 -5.70 30.52 -60.20
N LEU A 3 -4.87 30.12 -59.24
CA LEU A 3 -4.58 28.87 -58.53
C LEU A 3 -3.71 29.26 -57.31
N TYR A 4 -3.95 28.62 -56.17
CA TYR A 4 -3.02 28.27 -55.07
C TYR A 4 -1.60 28.88 -55.06
N ALA A 5 -1.34 29.82 -54.15
CA ALA A 5 -0.01 30.09 -53.64
C ALA A 5 0.25 29.17 -52.44
N CYS A 6 0.83 28.01 -52.72
CA CYS A 6 1.30 27.06 -51.73
C CYS A 6 2.47 27.69 -50.97
N VAL A 7 2.24 28.11 -49.72
CA VAL A 7 3.31 28.51 -48.79
C VAL A 7 4.02 27.22 -48.37
N LEU A 8 4.98 26.80 -49.20
CA LEU A 8 5.96 25.78 -48.86
C LEU A 8 6.87 26.36 -47.78
N LEU A 9 6.60 25.97 -46.54
CA LEU A 9 7.54 26.04 -45.44
C LEU A 9 8.81 25.30 -45.90
N TYR A 10 9.83 26.05 -46.31
CA TYR A 10 11.17 25.53 -46.54
C TYR A 10 11.69 25.07 -45.17
N LEU A 11 11.42 23.80 -44.82
CA LEU A 11 12.36 23.03 -44.04
C LEU A 11 13.66 23.06 -44.85
N ILE A 12 14.62 23.85 -44.42
CA ILE A 12 15.99 23.77 -44.92
C ILE A 12 16.50 22.41 -44.45
N ILE A 13 16.16 21.36 -45.20
CA ILE A 13 16.88 20.10 -45.15
C ILE A 13 18.25 20.47 -45.66
N LEU A 14 19.22 20.54 -44.75
CA LEU A 14 20.61 20.80 -45.06
C LEU A 14 21.10 19.60 -45.90
N SER A 15 20.85 19.62 -47.20
CA SER A 15 21.29 18.59 -48.12
C SER A 15 22.78 18.81 -48.36
N CYS A 16 23.68 18.10 -47.65
CA CYS A 16 25.00 17.92 -48.23
C CYS A 16 24.84 16.95 -49.40
N SER A 17 25.06 17.48 -50.61
CA SER A 17 25.05 16.71 -51.86
C SER A 17 26.24 15.76 -51.98
N ASP A 18 27.34 16.02 -51.25
CA ASP A 18 28.66 15.41 -51.48
C ASP A 18 29.36 14.89 -50.21
N ALA A 19 28.61 14.60 -49.15
CA ALA A 19 29.14 14.10 -47.89
C ALA A 19 28.07 13.31 -47.11
N CYS A 20 28.49 12.47 -46.17
CA CYS A 20 27.54 11.91 -45.20
C CYS A 20 27.07 13.06 -44.28
N CYS A 21 25.75 13.27 -44.17
CA CYS A 21 25.19 14.39 -43.37
C CYS A 21 24.58 13.91 -42.04
N GLU A 22 24.07 12.69 -42.01
CA GLU A 22 23.40 12.12 -40.84
C GLU A 22 24.22 10.95 -40.28
N LEU A 23 24.40 10.95 -38.96
CA LEU A 23 24.99 9.84 -38.25
C LEU A 23 23.94 8.78 -37.94
N PRO A 24 24.26 7.48 -38.10
CA PRO A 24 23.43 6.39 -37.61
C PRO A 24 23.04 6.56 -36.12
N ARG A 25 21.75 6.48 -35.81
CA ARG A 25 21.24 6.64 -34.44
C ARG A 25 20.95 5.29 -33.82
N PHE A 26 21.33 5.16 -32.55
CA PHE A 26 21.16 3.95 -31.76
C PHE A 26 20.64 4.28 -30.37
N GLU A 27 19.90 3.34 -29.80
CA GLU A 27 19.40 3.42 -28.43
C GLU A 27 20.55 3.19 -27.45
N SER A 28 21.37 2.15 -27.67
CA SER A 28 22.39 1.70 -26.70
C SER A 28 23.74 2.42 -26.80
N MET A 29 24.02 3.10 -27.92
CA MET A 29 25.31 3.76 -28.19
C MET A 29 25.14 5.15 -28.80
N LYS A 30 26.17 5.98 -28.62
CA LYS A 30 26.25 7.36 -29.10
C LYS A 30 27.60 7.62 -29.78
N PRO A 31 27.71 8.58 -30.72
CA PRO A 31 29.00 8.97 -31.25
C PRO A 31 29.90 9.47 -30.12
N LYS A 32 31.19 9.17 -30.22
CA LYS A 32 32.20 9.63 -29.29
C LYS A 32 32.52 11.10 -29.58
N GLY A 33 32.36 11.95 -28.57
CA GLY A 33 32.43 13.42 -28.73
C GLY A 33 31.23 13.98 -29.49
N ASP A 34 31.37 15.20 -29.99
CA ASP A 34 30.29 15.92 -30.69
C ASP A 34 30.68 16.20 -32.15
N PRO A 35 30.72 15.17 -33.01
CA PRO A 35 31.10 15.32 -34.41
C PRO A 35 30.04 16.13 -35.18
N THR A 36 30.46 17.17 -35.89
CA THR A 36 29.57 18.07 -36.66
C THR A 36 29.69 17.82 -38.17
N PRO A 37 28.57 17.81 -38.91
CA PRO A 37 28.59 17.65 -40.38
C PRO A 37 29.12 18.92 -41.07
N PRO A 38 29.60 18.81 -42.33
CA PRO A 38 29.55 17.64 -43.22
C PRO A 38 30.68 16.62 -42.95
N TYR A 39 30.37 15.32 -43.08
CA TYR A 39 31.35 14.24 -42.93
C TYR A 39 31.87 13.79 -44.31
N ASN A 40 33.06 14.25 -44.69
CA ASN A 40 33.66 13.94 -46.00
C ASN A 40 34.05 12.45 -46.13
N PRO A 41 34.13 11.91 -47.36
CA PRO A 41 34.64 10.56 -47.59
C PRO A 41 35.99 10.30 -46.91
N GLY A 42 36.10 9.17 -46.22
CA GLY A 42 37.24 8.80 -45.38
C GLY A 42 37.10 9.19 -43.91
N TYR A 43 36.12 10.03 -43.54
CA TYR A 43 35.85 10.34 -42.14
C TYR A 43 35.36 9.10 -41.39
N GLN A 44 35.97 8.80 -40.24
CA GLN A 44 35.58 7.68 -39.39
C GLN A 44 34.88 8.17 -38.12
N VAL A 45 33.61 7.81 -37.97
CA VAL A 45 32.89 7.99 -36.71
C VAL A 45 33.09 6.75 -35.82
N LYS A 46 33.37 6.97 -34.53
CA LYS A 46 33.44 5.92 -33.52
C LYS A 46 32.32 6.12 -32.50
N TYR A 47 31.65 5.03 -32.13
CA TYR A 47 30.58 5.01 -31.15
C TYR A 47 31.07 4.45 -29.82
N GLU A 48 30.53 4.99 -28.75
CA GLU A 48 30.68 4.47 -27.39
C GLU A 48 29.31 4.14 -26.79
N CYS A 49 29.28 3.16 -25.90
CA CYS A 49 28.03 2.79 -25.22
C CYS A 49 27.52 3.96 -24.37
N ARG A 50 26.21 4.14 -24.31
CA ARG A 50 25.59 5.08 -23.37
C ARG A 50 25.80 4.60 -21.92
N PRO A 51 25.73 5.50 -20.92
CA PRO A 51 25.70 5.10 -19.51
C PRO A 51 24.61 4.04 -19.28
N GLY A 52 24.91 3.00 -18.50
CA GLY A 52 24.01 1.87 -18.27
C GLY A 52 24.09 0.78 -19.35
N TYR A 53 24.94 0.96 -20.37
CA TYR A 53 25.20 -0.04 -21.40
C TYR A 53 26.68 -0.45 -21.43
N ARG A 54 26.95 -1.65 -21.92
CA ARG A 54 28.29 -2.23 -22.11
C ARG A 54 28.40 -2.85 -23.50
N ARG A 55 29.63 -3.06 -23.98
CA ARG A 55 29.87 -3.70 -25.28
C ARG A 55 29.24 -5.10 -25.28
N ARG A 56 28.46 -5.40 -26.32
CA ARG A 56 27.84 -6.70 -26.52
C ARG A 56 28.89 -7.75 -26.88
N PHE A 57 28.69 -8.98 -26.43
CA PHE A 57 29.43 -10.17 -26.91
C PHE A 57 28.50 -11.06 -27.75
N PRO A 58 28.92 -11.52 -28.94
CA PRO A 58 30.19 -11.24 -29.61
C PRO A 58 30.34 -9.77 -30.00
N ILE A 59 31.60 -9.29 -30.05
CA ILE A 59 31.89 -7.87 -30.28
C ILE A 59 31.47 -7.49 -31.70
N LEU A 60 30.57 -6.51 -31.79
CA LEU A 60 30.11 -5.95 -33.05
C LEU A 60 30.89 -4.67 -33.42
N PRO A 61 30.92 -4.29 -34.71
CA PRO A 61 31.51 -3.05 -35.17
C PRO A 61 30.87 -1.86 -34.45
N SER A 62 31.70 -0.92 -34.00
CA SER A 62 31.26 0.33 -33.35
C SER A 62 31.83 1.57 -34.06
N SER A 63 32.27 1.39 -35.31
CA SER A 63 32.81 2.48 -36.11
C SER A 63 32.44 2.28 -37.57
N ALA A 64 32.05 3.37 -38.23
CA ALA A 64 31.78 3.40 -39.66
C ALA A 64 32.60 4.51 -40.30
N VAL A 65 32.91 4.34 -41.58
CA VAL A 65 33.63 5.29 -42.42
C VAL A 65 32.67 5.81 -43.47
N CYS A 66 32.68 7.12 -43.71
CA CYS A 66 31.94 7.72 -44.82
C CYS A 66 32.62 7.33 -46.12
N GLN A 67 31.90 6.67 -47.01
CA GLN A 67 32.40 6.19 -48.29
C GLN A 67 32.23 7.26 -49.39
N PRO A 68 32.91 7.13 -50.55
CA PRO A 68 32.77 8.08 -51.67
C PRO A 68 31.36 8.14 -52.29
N ASP A 69 30.52 7.15 -52.01
CA ASP A 69 29.10 7.12 -52.39
C ASP A 69 28.19 7.79 -51.33
N ASN A 70 28.79 8.51 -50.37
CA ASN A 70 28.13 9.19 -49.26
C ASN A 70 27.33 8.26 -48.34
N THR A 71 27.71 6.99 -48.26
CA THR A 71 27.13 6.02 -47.31
C THR A 71 28.10 5.66 -46.19
N TRP A 72 27.55 5.22 -45.04
CA TRP A 72 28.35 4.74 -43.91
C TRP A 72 28.61 3.25 -44.05
N ALA A 73 29.89 2.84 -44.03
CA ALA A 73 30.29 1.43 -44.09
C ALA A 73 31.31 1.05 -42.99
N PRO A 74 31.27 -0.18 -42.45
CA PRO A 74 30.21 -1.16 -42.64
C PRO A 74 28.89 -0.69 -41.98
N PRO A 75 27.73 -1.25 -42.39
CA PRO A 75 26.46 -0.94 -41.74
C PRO A 75 26.55 -1.32 -40.25
N LEU A 76 26.20 -0.36 -39.40
CA LEU A 76 26.23 -0.53 -37.95
C LEU A 76 24.89 -1.04 -37.44
N GLN A 77 24.95 -1.82 -36.36
CA GLN A 77 23.81 -2.31 -35.59
C GLN A 77 24.08 -2.09 -34.10
N GLU A 78 23.10 -2.37 -33.24
CA GLU A 78 23.25 -2.24 -31.79
C GLU A 78 24.42 -3.10 -31.25
N ALA A 79 25.53 -2.42 -30.93
CA ALA A 79 26.78 -3.03 -30.50
C ALA A 79 26.99 -2.99 -28.98
N CYS A 80 26.02 -2.42 -28.25
CA CYS A 80 25.99 -2.39 -26.80
C CYS A 80 24.70 -3.05 -26.28
N THR A 81 24.76 -3.57 -25.06
CA THR A 81 23.64 -4.17 -24.33
C THR A 81 23.58 -3.55 -22.95
N LYS A 82 22.42 -3.59 -22.29
CA LYS A 82 22.27 -3.08 -20.94
C LYS A 82 23.26 -3.77 -19.98
N LYS A 83 23.76 -3.00 -19.02
CA LYS A 83 24.47 -3.52 -17.86
C LYS A 83 23.46 -4.16 -16.91
N SER A 84 23.94 -5.04 -16.04
CA SER A 84 23.08 -5.78 -15.11
C SER A 84 23.49 -5.50 -13.68
N CYS A 85 22.51 -5.21 -12.83
CA CYS A 85 22.71 -5.09 -11.40
C CYS A 85 23.08 -6.45 -10.79
N PRO A 86 23.76 -6.45 -9.62
CA PRO A 86 24.06 -7.69 -8.90
C PRO A 86 22.76 -8.41 -8.51
N GLN A 87 22.84 -9.74 -8.37
CA GLN A 87 21.71 -10.54 -7.90
C GLN A 87 21.22 -10.00 -6.54
N PRO A 88 19.95 -9.55 -6.42
CA PRO A 88 19.42 -9.10 -5.15
C PRO A 88 19.33 -10.27 -4.17
N ARG A 89 19.61 -9.97 -2.91
CA ARG A 89 19.58 -10.96 -1.82
C ARG A 89 18.24 -10.90 -1.11
N GLU A 90 17.75 -12.05 -0.67
CA GLU A 90 16.56 -12.08 0.18
C GLU A 90 16.91 -11.65 1.61
N PRO A 91 16.09 -10.79 2.24
CA PRO A 91 16.29 -10.39 3.61
C PRO A 91 15.89 -11.52 4.59
N LEU A 92 16.58 -11.58 5.72
CA LEU A 92 16.20 -12.50 6.80
C LEU A 92 14.77 -12.17 7.28
N ASN A 93 13.92 -13.19 7.41
CA ASN A 93 12.49 -13.04 7.74
C ASN A 93 11.69 -12.22 6.71
N GLY A 94 12.14 -12.19 5.46
CA GLY A 94 11.37 -11.67 4.33
C GLY A 94 11.69 -12.44 3.06
N LYS A 95 11.23 -11.90 1.93
CA LYS A 95 11.35 -12.50 0.61
C LYS A 95 11.28 -11.43 -0.48
N ILE A 96 11.81 -11.77 -1.64
CA ILE A 96 11.57 -10.98 -2.86
C ILE A 96 10.25 -11.47 -3.45
N VAL A 97 9.23 -10.62 -3.45
CA VAL A 97 7.88 -10.97 -3.94
C VAL A 97 7.77 -10.83 -5.45
N TYR A 98 8.60 -10.00 -6.04
CA TYR A 98 8.67 -9.80 -7.48
C TYR A 98 10.08 -9.33 -7.85
N ILE A 99 10.56 -9.83 -8.98
CA ILE A 99 11.80 -9.38 -9.60
C ILE A 99 11.59 -9.39 -11.11
N SER A 100 12.10 -8.38 -11.80
CA SER A 100 12.10 -8.36 -13.26
C SER A 100 12.79 -9.61 -13.82
N GLU A 101 12.34 -10.11 -14.97
CA GLU A 101 12.88 -11.32 -15.62
C GLU A 101 14.39 -11.20 -15.90
N THR A 102 14.85 -9.97 -16.16
CA THR A 102 16.26 -9.64 -16.29
C THR A 102 16.65 -8.61 -15.23
N LEU A 103 17.91 -8.64 -14.80
CA LEU A 103 18.47 -7.69 -13.83
C LEU A 103 19.11 -6.48 -14.51
N GLU A 104 18.68 -6.18 -15.73
CA GLU A 104 19.29 -5.14 -16.56
C GLU A 104 18.92 -3.73 -16.08
N PHE A 105 19.67 -2.73 -16.53
CA PHE A 105 19.39 -1.32 -16.24
C PHE A 105 17.89 -0.97 -16.44
N GLY A 106 17.28 -0.45 -15.37
CA GLY A 106 15.84 -0.19 -15.25
C GLY A 106 15.01 -1.32 -14.64
N ALA A 107 15.60 -2.46 -14.26
CA ALA A 107 14.92 -3.56 -13.57
C ALA A 107 14.45 -3.16 -12.16
N GLU A 108 13.47 -3.91 -11.64
CA GLU A 108 12.91 -3.70 -10.31
C GLU A 108 12.98 -4.98 -9.45
N ALA A 109 13.16 -4.79 -8.15
CA ALA A 109 13.08 -5.84 -7.13
C ALA A 109 12.16 -5.38 -5.99
N HIS A 110 11.11 -6.14 -5.71
CA HIS A 110 10.08 -5.81 -4.73
C HIS A 110 10.21 -6.74 -3.52
N TYR A 111 10.26 -6.15 -2.34
CA TYR A 111 10.49 -6.85 -1.09
C TYR A 111 9.24 -6.88 -0.22
N ALA A 112 9.09 -7.96 0.54
CA ALA A 112 8.11 -8.05 1.61
C ALA A 112 8.67 -8.85 2.78
N CYS A 113 8.23 -8.51 3.99
CA CYS A 113 8.55 -9.29 5.18
C CYS A 113 7.55 -10.43 5.39
N ASN A 114 8.01 -11.46 6.09
CA ASN A 114 7.16 -12.55 6.54
C ASN A 114 6.17 -12.04 7.61
N GLU A 115 5.14 -12.83 7.88
CA GLU A 115 4.17 -12.52 8.92
C GLU A 115 4.86 -12.32 10.28
N GLY A 116 4.43 -11.29 11.03
CA GLY A 116 5.07 -10.89 12.29
C GLY A 116 6.32 -10.02 12.14
N TYR A 117 6.67 -9.60 10.93
CA TYR A 117 7.78 -8.70 10.66
C TYR A 117 7.36 -7.49 9.84
N SER A 118 8.04 -6.36 10.07
CA SER A 118 7.80 -5.09 9.41
C SER A 118 9.05 -4.67 8.64
N LEU A 119 8.85 -4.27 7.39
CA LEU A 119 9.91 -3.84 6.48
C LEU A 119 10.49 -2.49 6.91
N VAL A 120 11.82 -2.41 6.96
CA VAL A 120 12.59 -1.19 7.20
C VAL A 120 13.47 -0.93 5.99
N GLY A 121 13.39 0.29 5.45
CA GLY A 121 14.01 0.66 4.18
C GLY A 121 13.00 0.66 3.03
N THR A 122 13.52 0.62 1.80
CA THR A 122 12.71 0.80 0.60
C THR A 122 12.13 -0.52 0.09
N LYS A 123 10.81 -0.52 -0.14
CA LYS A 123 10.08 -1.72 -0.59
C LYS A 123 10.44 -2.15 -2.00
N ILE A 124 10.73 -1.20 -2.89
CA ILE A 124 11.02 -1.42 -4.30
C ILE A 124 12.37 -0.81 -4.62
N LEU A 125 13.33 -1.65 -5.00
CA LEU A 125 14.63 -1.20 -5.48
C LEU A 125 14.65 -1.17 -6.99
N HIS A 126 15.28 -0.14 -7.55
CA HIS A 126 15.43 0.04 -8.99
C HIS A 126 16.90 -0.12 -9.39
N CYS A 127 17.17 -0.75 -10.53
CA CYS A 127 18.52 -0.87 -11.08
C CYS A 127 18.89 0.43 -11.81
N GLU A 128 19.67 1.28 -11.16
CA GLU A 128 19.96 2.65 -11.56
C GLU A 128 21.45 2.87 -11.89
N LEU A 129 21.78 4.04 -12.43
CA LEU A 129 23.17 4.41 -12.74
C LEU A 129 23.93 4.78 -11.47
N SER A 130 25.04 4.09 -11.22
CA SER A 130 26.01 4.41 -10.18
C SER A 130 27.35 4.72 -10.84
N GLY A 131 27.61 6.02 -11.06
CA GLY A 131 28.76 6.48 -11.83
C GLY A 131 28.76 5.96 -13.27
N ASN A 132 29.73 5.11 -13.61
CA ASN A 132 29.82 4.47 -14.92
C ASN A 132 29.19 3.07 -14.96
N ASP A 133 28.72 2.54 -13.84
CA ASP A 133 28.08 1.22 -13.73
C ASP A 133 26.61 1.30 -13.31
N VAL A 134 26.01 0.14 -13.05
CA VAL A 134 24.63 0.05 -12.54
C VAL A 134 24.59 -0.67 -11.21
N GLU A 135 23.85 -0.12 -10.27
CA GLU A 135 23.64 -0.65 -8.92
C GLU A 135 22.17 -0.49 -8.53
N TRP A 136 21.73 -1.23 -7.50
CA TRP A 136 20.41 -1.02 -6.93
C TRP A 136 20.35 0.35 -6.26
N SER A 137 19.19 1.01 -6.36
CA SER A 137 18.95 2.37 -5.89
C SER A 137 19.28 2.57 -4.40
N GLU A 138 19.08 1.53 -3.59
CA GLU A 138 19.42 1.51 -2.18
C GLU A 138 19.91 0.11 -1.76
N GLU A 139 20.37 0.00 -0.50
CA GLU A 139 20.71 -1.29 0.10
C GLU A 139 19.47 -2.17 0.29
N THR A 140 19.69 -3.49 0.38
CA THR A 140 18.61 -4.45 0.63
C THR A 140 17.89 -4.11 1.94
N PRO A 141 16.55 -3.94 1.95
CA PRO A 141 15.80 -3.63 3.16
C PRO A 141 15.88 -4.80 4.15
N HIS A 142 15.70 -4.53 5.43
CA HIS A 142 15.67 -5.57 6.45
C HIS A 142 14.30 -5.67 7.13
N CYS A 143 14.02 -6.84 7.70
CA CYS A 143 12.76 -7.14 8.37
C CYS A 143 12.99 -7.24 9.88
N GLU A 144 12.33 -6.37 10.64
CA GLU A 144 12.38 -6.43 12.11
C GLU A 144 11.06 -6.96 12.65
N LYS A 145 11.14 -7.66 13.79
CA LYS A 145 9.97 -8.21 14.46
C LYS A 145 8.99 -7.10 14.81
N ILE A 146 7.71 -7.36 14.55
CA ILE A 146 6.63 -6.52 15.06
C ILE A 146 6.47 -6.82 16.54
N LEU A 147 6.65 -5.77 17.34
CA LEU A 147 6.43 -5.79 18.77
C LEU A 147 5.48 -4.65 19.14
N CYS A 148 4.59 -4.92 20.09
CA CYS A 148 3.74 -3.94 20.72
C CYS A 148 4.17 -3.71 22.17
N GLN A 149 4.22 -2.46 22.58
CA GLN A 149 4.17 -2.09 23.99
C GLN A 149 2.83 -2.48 24.61
N PRO A 150 2.72 -2.55 25.95
CA PRO A 150 1.49 -2.90 26.62
C PRO A 150 0.37 -1.94 26.22
N PRO A 151 -0.85 -2.44 25.97
CA PRO A 151 -1.96 -1.59 25.55
C PRO A 151 -2.40 -0.65 26.66
N GLN A 152 -3.17 0.37 26.30
CA GLN A 152 -3.57 1.44 27.22
C GLN A 152 -4.33 0.88 28.44
N GLN A 153 -3.94 1.33 29.64
CA GLN A 153 -4.74 1.07 30.84
C GLN A 153 -6.02 1.91 30.81
N ILE A 154 -7.16 1.26 31.04
CA ILE A 154 -8.48 1.91 31.06
C ILE A 154 -8.96 2.09 32.50
N ALA A 155 -9.75 3.14 32.76
CA ALA A 155 -10.35 3.36 34.06
C ALA A 155 -11.31 2.20 34.41
N ASN A 156 -11.30 1.76 35.67
CA ASN A 156 -12.14 0.66 36.18
C ASN A 156 -12.00 -0.68 35.44
N GLY A 157 -10.95 -0.84 34.63
CA GLY A 157 -10.66 -2.07 33.91
C GLY A 157 -9.26 -2.58 34.17
N GLU A 158 -9.05 -3.82 33.74
CA GLU A 158 -7.77 -4.51 33.71
C GLU A 158 -7.70 -5.39 32.47
N PHE A 159 -6.51 -5.87 32.12
CA PHE A 159 -6.32 -6.78 31.00
C PHE A 159 -5.34 -7.89 31.34
N THR A 160 -5.50 -9.03 30.67
CA THR A 160 -4.62 -10.20 30.81
C THR A 160 -3.18 -9.90 30.42
N ASN A 161 -2.19 -10.51 31.09
CA ASN A 161 -0.76 -10.34 30.79
C ASN A 161 -0.23 -8.90 30.96
N SER A 162 -0.88 -8.09 31.81
CA SER A 162 -0.47 -6.71 32.12
C SER A 162 0.94 -6.55 32.71
N HIS A 163 1.58 -7.65 33.11
CA HIS A 163 2.96 -7.70 33.60
C HIS A 163 4.01 -7.80 32.48
N LYS A 164 3.62 -8.13 31.24
CA LYS A 164 4.55 -8.18 30.10
C LYS A 164 4.88 -6.77 29.64
N ASP A 165 6.16 -6.49 29.37
CA ASP A 165 6.62 -5.22 28.80
C ASP A 165 6.51 -5.16 27.27
N THR A 166 6.41 -6.31 26.61
CA THR A 166 6.34 -6.42 25.15
C THR A 166 5.45 -7.58 24.72
N PHE A 167 4.77 -7.39 23.60
CA PHE A 167 3.87 -8.37 22.99
C PHE A 167 4.27 -8.61 21.55
N GLU A 168 4.24 -9.86 21.11
CA GLU A 168 4.53 -10.23 19.72
C GLU A 168 3.30 -10.03 18.83
N TYR A 169 3.52 -9.98 17.51
CA TYR A 169 2.44 -9.92 16.53
C TYR A 169 1.40 -11.04 16.73
N ASN A 170 0.13 -10.71 16.56
CA ASN A 170 -1.03 -11.56 16.84
C ASN A 170 -1.21 -11.99 18.31
N GLU A 171 -0.32 -11.63 19.24
CA GLU A 171 -0.65 -11.77 20.66
C GLU A 171 -1.84 -10.89 21.02
N ALA A 172 -2.67 -11.42 21.90
CA ALA A 172 -3.91 -10.78 22.30
C ALA A 172 -3.96 -10.57 23.81
N VAL A 173 -4.61 -9.48 24.20
CA VAL A 173 -5.04 -9.26 25.57
C VAL A 173 -6.56 -9.19 25.63
N THR A 174 -7.12 -9.65 26.72
CA THR A 174 -8.56 -9.53 26.99
C THR A 174 -8.76 -8.58 28.17
N TYR A 175 -9.58 -7.56 27.96
CA TYR A 175 -10.01 -6.62 28.98
C TYR A 175 -11.20 -7.16 29.77
N SER A 176 -11.22 -6.83 31.06
CA SER A 176 -12.32 -7.07 31.99
C SER A 176 -12.50 -5.86 32.90
N CYS A 177 -13.74 -5.60 33.31
CA CYS A 177 -14.01 -4.56 34.29
C CYS A 177 -13.72 -5.09 35.70
N LYS A 178 -13.11 -4.22 36.52
CA LYS A 178 -12.92 -4.47 37.96
C LYS A 178 -14.29 -4.48 38.66
N PRO A 179 -14.40 -5.11 39.84
CA PRO A 179 -15.60 -5.00 40.66
C PRO A 179 -15.94 -3.53 40.98
N SER A 180 -17.22 -3.19 41.02
CA SER A 180 -17.68 -1.85 41.40
C SER A 180 -17.84 -1.73 42.92
N ASP A 181 -17.41 -0.59 43.48
CA ASP A 181 -17.70 -0.22 44.88
C ASP A 181 -19.11 0.38 45.05
N GLY A 182 -19.79 0.66 43.93
CA GLY A 182 -21.12 1.25 43.90
C GLY A 182 -22.26 0.22 43.89
N PRO A 183 -23.53 0.69 43.90
CA PRO A 183 -24.68 -0.21 43.84
C PRO A 183 -24.84 -0.91 42.48
N ASP A 184 -24.16 -0.41 41.44
CA ASP A 184 -24.27 -0.87 40.06
C ASP A 184 -22.88 -1.26 39.54
N GLU A 185 -22.82 -2.40 38.85
CA GLU A 185 -21.59 -2.94 38.27
C GLU A 185 -21.14 -2.16 37.03
N TYR A 186 -19.84 -2.23 36.74
CA TYR A 186 -19.29 -1.72 35.49
C TYR A 186 -19.64 -2.66 34.32
N SER A 187 -20.04 -2.07 33.20
CA SER A 187 -20.24 -2.74 31.92
C SER A 187 -19.05 -2.48 31.00
N LEU A 188 -18.60 -3.51 30.29
CA LEU A 188 -17.57 -3.40 29.26
C LEU A 188 -18.25 -2.98 27.94
N VAL A 189 -17.96 -1.77 27.49
CA VAL A 189 -18.49 -1.19 26.25
C VAL A 189 -17.39 -1.19 25.20
N GLY A 190 -17.58 -1.97 24.13
CA GLY A 190 -16.61 -2.16 23.06
C GLY A 190 -16.23 -3.63 22.89
N GLU A 191 -15.15 -3.88 22.15
CA GLU A 191 -14.57 -5.21 21.98
C GLU A 191 -13.62 -5.51 23.13
N SER A 192 -13.79 -6.66 23.79
CA SER A 192 -12.98 -7.02 24.95
C SER A 192 -11.58 -7.51 24.58
N LYS A 193 -11.36 -7.99 23.35
CA LYS A 193 -10.11 -8.60 22.91
C LYS A 193 -9.35 -7.67 21.97
N LEU A 194 -8.16 -7.26 22.38
CA LEU A 194 -7.21 -6.48 21.59
C LEU A 194 -6.09 -7.37 21.08
N VAL A 195 -5.64 -7.14 19.84
CA VAL A 195 -4.58 -7.90 19.17
C VAL A 195 -3.46 -6.97 18.70
N CYS A 196 -2.20 -7.37 18.91
CA CYS A 196 -1.05 -6.67 18.36
C CYS A 196 -1.03 -6.86 16.85
N SER A 197 -1.45 -5.81 16.13
CA SER A 197 -1.71 -5.82 14.68
C SER A 197 -0.59 -5.18 13.85
N GLY A 198 0.33 -4.46 14.51
CA GLY A 198 1.44 -3.76 13.87
C GLY A 198 2.42 -3.23 14.92
N ARG A 199 3.48 -2.54 14.50
CA ARG A 199 4.47 -1.98 15.45
C ARG A 199 3.76 -1.00 16.40
N ASN A 200 3.74 -1.33 17.70
CA ASN A 200 3.04 -0.56 18.73
C ASN A 200 1.58 -0.23 18.37
N GLN A 201 0.93 -1.11 17.62
CA GLN A 201 -0.44 -0.92 17.16
C GLN A 201 -1.34 -2.06 17.64
N TRP A 202 -2.29 -1.72 18.50
CA TRP A 202 -3.34 -2.61 18.95
C TRP A 202 -4.61 -2.37 18.13
N SER A 203 -5.32 -3.46 17.84
CA SER A 203 -6.62 -3.40 17.17
C SER A 203 -7.56 -4.45 17.75
N PRO A 204 -8.84 -4.14 17.95
CA PRO A 204 -9.49 -2.82 17.81
C PRO A 204 -9.04 -1.83 18.91
N ASP A 205 -9.65 -0.65 18.97
CA ASP A 205 -9.40 0.31 20.05
C ASP A 205 -9.83 -0.27 21.43
N PRO A 206 -9.18 0.16 22.54
CA PRO A 206 -9.51 -0.31 23.88
C PRO A 206 -10.98 -0.06 24.26
N PRO A 207 -11.65 -1.00 24.96
CA PRO A 207 -13.01 -0.81 25.42
C PRO A 207 -13.08 0.14 26.63
N GLU A 208 -14.29 0.56 27.00
CA GLU A 208 -14.56 1.34 28.21
C GLU A 208 -15.21 0.48 29.30
N CYS A 209 -14.80 0.67 30.56
CA CYS A 209 -15.49 0.13 31.73
C CYS A 209 -16.24 1.24 32.47
N LYS A 210 -17.56 1.31 32.25
CA LYS A 210 -18.42 2.34 32.85
C LYS A 210 -19.75 1.77 33.31
N VAL A 211 -20.41 2.46 34.23
CA VAL A 211 -21.76 2.08 34.65
C VAL A 211 -22.72 2.41 33.50
N VAL A 212 -23.36 1.38 32.97
CA VAL A 212 -24.46 1.50 32.01
C VAL A 212 -25.72 1.00 32.69
N LYS A 213 -26.74 1.86 32.78
CA LYS A 213 -27.97 1.54 33.49
C LYS A 213 -29.16 2.18 32.80
N CYS A 214 -29.88 1.38 32.02
CA CYS A 214 -31.11 1.83 31.39
C CYS A 214 -32.27 1.87 32.40
N GLU A 215 -33.16 2.83 32.21
CA GLU A 215 -34.39 2.94 33.00
C GLU A 215 -35.29 1.72 32.80
N TYR A 216 -36.17 1.46 33.78
CA TYR A 216 -37.14 0.39 33.66
C TYR A 216 -38.08 0.65 32.48
N PRO A 217 -38.14 -0.21 31.45
CA PRO A 217 -38.86 0.08 30.24
C PRO A 217 -40.36 -0.20 30.41
N ALA A 218 -41.07 0.80 30.93
CA ALA A 218 -42.51 0.74 31.14
C ALA A 218 -43.26 0.87 29.80
N LEU A 219 -44.17 -0.07 29.53
CA LEU A 219 -45.02 -0.09 28.35
C LEU A 219 -46.49 -0.05 28.77
N GLU A 220 -47.20 1.01 28.40
CA GLU A 220 -48.64 1.10 28.62
C GLU A 220 -49.41 0.19 27.65
N ASN A 221 -50.46 -0.48 28.13
CA ASN A 221 -51.29 -1.41 27.36
C ASN A 221 -50.50 -2.57 26.71
N GLY A 222 -49.35 -2.90 27.28
CA GLY A 222 -48.53 -4.05 26.91
C GLY A 222 -47.84 -4.65 28.12
N ARG A 223 -47.05 -5.69 27.89
CA ARG A 223 -46.26 -6.39 28.90
C ARG A 223 -44.91 -6.80 28.33
N MET A 224 -43.95 -6.94 29.22
CA MET A 224 -42.67 -7.59 28.91
C MET A 224 -42.93 -9.09 28.72
N SER A 225 -42.50 -9.64 27.58
CA SER A 225 -42.61 -11.06 27.26
C SER A 225 -41.31 -11.82 27.55
N SER A 226 -40.15 -11.16 27.46
CA SER A 226 -38.84 -11.71 27.81
C SER A 226 -37.88 -10.63 28.32
N GLY A 227 -36.78 -11.05 28.96
CA GLY A 227 -35.77 -10.12 29.48
C GLY A 227 -36.10 -9.54 30.85
N PHE A 228 -36.86 -10.26 31.67
CA PHE A 228 -37.28 -9.79 33.00
C PHE A 228 -36.09 -9.49 33.92
N GLY A 229 -36.08 -8.31 34.52
CA GLY A 229 -35.02 -7.88 35.44
C GLY A 229 -35.42 -6.66 36.27
N LYS A 230 -34.70 -6.43 37.37
CA LYS A 230 -34.81 -5.20 38.18
C LYS A 230 -33.80 -4.13 37.78
N LYS A 231 -32.74 -4.53 37.07
CA LYS A 231 -31.65 -3.67 36.58
C LYS A 231 -31.31 -4.11 35.17
N PHE A 232 -31.12 -3.13 34.28
CA PHE A 232 -30.81 -3.36 32.88
C PHE A 232 -29.47 -2.69 32.56
N GLN A 233 -28.48 -3.53 32.25
CA GLN A 233 -27.11 -3.12 31.93
C GLN A 233 -26.88 -3.11 30.42
N TYR A 234 -25.68 -2.74 29.98
CA TYR A 234 -25.31 -2.73 28.57
C TYR A 234 -25.65 -4.06 27.87
N LYS A 235 -26.23 -3.98 26.67
CA LYS A 235 -26.73 -5.11 25.87
C LYS A 235 -27.84 -5.95 26.52
N SER A 236 -28.44 -5.51 27.63
CA SER A 236 -29.67 -6.13 28.12
C SER A 236 -30.75 -5.99 27.06
N GLU A 237 -31.42 -7.09 26.74
CA GLU A 237 -32.47 -7.16 25.73
C GLU A 237 -33.82 -7.44 26.37
N VAL A 238 -34.82 -6.66 25.97
CA VAL A 238 -36.19 -6.77 26.47
C VAL A 238 -37.14 -6.85 25.29
N THR A 239 -38.05 -7.82 25.34
CA THR A 239 -39.10 -7.97 24.33
C THR A 239 -40.47 -7.70 24.93
N PHE A 240 -41.34 -7.08 24.15
CA PHE A 240 -42.69 -6.69 24.52
C PHE A 240 -43.77 -7.36 23.69
N GLU A 241 -44.95 -7.44 24.29
CA GLU A 241 -46.19 -7.89 23.68
C GLU A 241 -47.33 -6.96 24.11
N CYS A 242 -48.17 -6.51 23.18
CA CYS A 242 -49.34 -5.71 23.53
C CYS A 242 -50.47 -6.56 24.11
N LEU A 243 -51.27 -5.97 25.00
CA LEU A 243 -52.47 -6.62 25.53
C LEU A 243 -53.54 -6.76 24.43
N ASP A 244 -54.51 -7.65 24.68
CA ASP A 244 -55.61 -7.90 23.74
C ASP A 244 -56.33 -6.61 23.34
N GLY A 245 -56.50 -6.40 22.02
CA GLY A 245 -57.13 -5.21 21.45
C GLY A 245 -56.18 -4.03 21.20
N PHE A 246 -54.88 -4.19 21.46
CA PHE A 246 -53.84 -3.23 21.12
C PHE A 246 -52.83 -3.82 20.13
N TYR A 247 -52.23 -2.94 19.32
CA TYR A 247 -51.21 -3.29 18.34
C TYR A 247 -49.91 -2.55 18.64
N LEU A 248 -48.79 -3.23 18.42
CA LEU A 248 -47.47 -2.69 18.69
C LEU A 248 -47.03 -1.73 17.57
N GLU A 249 -46.69 -0.51 17.95
CA GLU A 249 -46.06 0.50 17.11
C GLU A 249 -44.58 0.63 17.51
N GLY A 250 -43.67 0.28 16.58
CA GLY A 250 -42.24 0.26 16.79
C GLY A 250 -41.65 -1.15 16.79
N SER A 251 -40.45 -1.32 17.38
CA SER A 251 -39.82 -2.62 17.53
C SER A 251 -40.33 -3.34 18.77
N SER A 252 -40.63 -4.64 18.66
CA SER A 252 -40.99 -5.48 19.81
C SER A 252 -39.82 -5.67 20.77
N THR A 253 -38.59 -5.54 20.26
CA THR A 253 -37.37 -5.81 21.02
C THR A 253 -36.52 -4.55 21.08
N ILE A 254 -36.02 -4.23 22.27
CA ILE A 254 -35.15 -3.10 22.56
C ILE A 254 -33.91 -3.57 23.32
N VAL A 255 -32.78 -2.90 23.08
CA VAL A 255 -31.48 -3.23 23.70
C VAL A 255 -30.94 -2.01 24.43
N CYS A 256 -30.39 -2.21 25.62
CA CYS A 256 -29.77 -1.14 26.39
C CYS A 256 -28.41 -0.75 25.75
N GLY A 257 -28.35 0.46 25.21
CA GLY A 257 -27.20 1.04 24.54
C GLY A 257 -26.08 1.47 25.48
N ALA A 258 -24.95 1.85 24.87
CA ALA A 258 -23.74 2.26 25.59
C ALA A 258 -23.89 3.57 26.38
N ASP A 259 -24.87 4.39 26.00
CA ASP A 259 -25.19 5.70 26.60
C ASP A 259 -26.27 5.60 27.68
N SER A 260 -26.63 4.39 28.11
CA SER A 260 -27.72 4.11 29.05
C SER A 260 -29.13 4.46 28.52
N THR A 261 -29.30 4.45 27.19
CA THR A 261 -30.62 4.60 26.56
C THR A 261 -31.07 3.31 25.88
N TRP A 262 -32.38 3.17 25.68
CA TRP A 262 -32.95 2.03 24.97
C TRP A 262 -32.94 2.26 23.46
N GLU A 263 -32.37 1.32 22.72
CA GLU A 263 -32.27 1.35 21.26
C GLU A 263 -32.85 0.08 20.61
N PRO A 264 -33.84 0.19 19.71
CA PRO A 264 -34.63 1.40 19.45
C PRO A 264 -35.43 1.84 20.70
N LYS A 265 -36.03 3.04 20.65
CA LYS A 265 -36.85 3.56 21.76
C LYS A 265 -37.98 2.59 22.12
N ILE A 266 -38.39 2.63 23.38
CA ILE A 266 -39.50 1.84 23.92
C ILE A 266 -40.74 1.99 23.01
N PRO A 267 -41.36 0.87 22.55
CA PRO A 267 -42.49 0.91 21.62
C PRO A 267 -43.77 1.45 22.29
N LYS A 268 -44.83 1.59 21.50
CA LYS A 268 -46.17 1.97 22.01
C LYS A 268 -47.21 0.92 21.63
N CYS A 269 -48.14 0.65 22.52
CA CYS A 269 -49.32 -0.15 22.19
C CYS A 269 -50.50 0.78 21.90
N ILE A 270 -50.92 0.82 20.63
CA ILE A 270 -52.00 1.68 20.16
C ILE A 270 -53.30 0.90 20.02
N LYS A 271 -54.41 1.54 20.38
CA LYS A 271 -55.74 0.95 20.23
C LYS A 271 -56.12 1.00 18.76
N GLY A 272 -56.40 -0.16 18.17
CA GLY A 272 -56.72 -0.26 16.76
C GLY A 272 -57.69 -1.39 16.47
N THR A 273 -58.17 -1.41 15.25
CA THR A 273 -58.86 -2.54 14.62
C THR A 273 -57.99 -2.91 13.44
N LYS A 274 -57.69 -4.21 13.33
CA LYS A 274 -56.79 -4.80 12.33
C LYS A 274 -57.07 -4.33 10.91
#